data_AF-A0A7S1SXC3-F1
#
_entry.id   AF-A0A7S1SXC3-F1
#
_cell.length_a   1.000
_cell.length_b   1.000
_cell.length_c   1.000
_cell.angle_alpha   90.00
_cell.angle_beta   90.00
_cell.angle_gamma   90.00
#
_symmetry.space_group_name_H-M   'P 1'
#
loop_
_entity.id
_entity.type
_entity.pdbx_description
1 polymer ?
#
loop_
_entity_poly.entity_id
_entity_poly.type
_entity_poly.pdbx_seq_one_letter_code
_entity_poly.pdbx_strand_id
1 'polypeptide(L)'
;MFTEDTLPKTVATCLKAPKALDQFYKALRPNDSERHTEYPFMSACGPWETNFVKAAASPIVFVDLVEHDDQLLYGGTLRTPFDPAHLRLCPDSGRLFHRLLTPNIDFLGLLRSQLAERVAQGIELVEEGGPAWQDGRLGHFSWKGSQHELLSIHRPFVGSASHGESR
;
A
#
# COMPACT_ATOMS: atom_id res chain seq x y z
N MET A 1 17.68 14.85 1.26
CA MET A 1 16.82 15.60 2.20
C MET A 1 15.96 14.56 2.89
N PHE A 2 16.10 14.39 4.20
CA PHE A 2 15.29 13.44 4.95
C PHE A 2 14.02 14.14 5.40
N THR A 3 12.88 13.48 5.17
CA THR A 3 11.58 13.99 5.61
C THR A 3 11.39 13.91 7.12
N GLU A 4 12.21 13.14 7.86
CA GLU A 4 12.13 13.11 9.34
C GLU A 4 12.94 14.21 10.04
N ASP A 5 14.04 14.69 9.46
CA ASP A 5 14.92 15.70 10.09
C ASP A 5 14.73 17.11 9.52
N THR A 6 13.74 17.29 8.65
CA THR A 6 13.36 18.62 8.19
C THR A 6 12.22 19.14 9.05
N LEU A 7 12.51 20.12 9.93
CA LEU A 7 11.47 20.97 10.52
C LEU A 7 10.65 21.55 9.34
N PRO A 8 9.42 21.08 9.13
CA PRO A 8 8.72 21.37 7.90
C PRO A 8 8.31 22.84 7.94
N LYS A 9 8.83 23.65 7.02
CA LYS A 9 8.21 24.97 6.78
C LYS A 9 6.78 24.84 6.23
N THR A 10 6.43 23.66 5.69
CA THR A 10 5.12 22.99 5.85
C THR A 10 5.09 21.67 5.06
N VAL A 11 4.91 20.52 5.73
CA VAL A 11 4.51 19.23 5.07
C VAL A 11 3.28 19.44 4.17
N ALA A 12 2.42 20.39 4.56
CA ALA A 12 1.23 20.78 3.83
C ALA A 12 1.47 21.36 2.43
N THR A 13 2.67 21.85 2.05
CA THR A 13 2.85 22.45 0.71
C THR A 13 3.14 21.40 -0.35
N CYS A 14 3.94 20.38 -0.04
CA CYS A 14 4.24 19.29 -0.98
C CYS A 14 3.02 18.37 -1.17
N LEU A 15 2.23 18.13 -0.12
CA LEU A 15 0.96 17.38 -0.20
C LEU A 15 -0.16 18.13 -0.95
N LYS A 16 -0.05 19.46 -1.13
CA LYS A 16 -1.05 20.27 -1.86
C LYS A 16 -0.77 20.39 -3.36
N ALA A 17 0.29 19.78 -3.88
CA ALA A 17 0.59 19.75 -5.30
C ALA A 17 0.36 18.33 -5.84
N PRO A 18 -0.85 18.01 -6.36
CA PRO A 18 -1.18 16.66 -6.82
C PRO A 18 -0.15 16.09 -7.81
N LYS A 19 0.37 16.95 -8.70
CA LYS A 19 1.40 16.56 -9.69
C LYS A 19 2.72 16.12 -9.06
N ALA A 20 3.18 16.81 -8.01
CA ALA A 20 4.42 16.44 -7.32
C ALA A 20 4.25 15.12 -6.58
N LEU A 21 3.09 14.93 -5.94
CA LEU A 21 2.75 13.68 -5.26
C LEU A 21 2.67 12.50 -6.26
N ASP A 22 2.08 12.72 -7.43
CA ASP A 22 2.02 11.72 -8.50
C ASP A 22 3.40 11.35 -9.03
N GLN A 23 4.31 12.33 -9.19
CA GLN A 23 5.68 12.07 -9.59
C GLN A 23 6.42 11.23 -8.55
N PHE A 24 6.27 11.56 -7.26
CA PHE A 24 6.83 10.79 -6.17
C PHE A 24 6.39 9.32 -6.23
N TYR A 25 5.09 9.06 -6.37
CA TYR A 25 4.58 7.69 -6.39
C TYR A 25 4.89 6.93 -7.67
N LYS A 26 4.98 7.61 -8.83
CA LYS A 26 5.41 7.00 -10.09
C LYS A 26 6.87 6.53 -10.03
N ALA A 27 7.73 7.26 -9.34
CA ALA A 27 9.16 6.95 -9.19
C ALA A 27 9.49 6.13 -7.93
N LEU A 28 8.49 5.83 -7.09
CA LEU A 28 8.67 5.01 -5.89
C LEU A 28 9.11 3.60 -6.29
N ARG A 29 10.13 3.08 -5.62
CA ARG A 29 10.73 1.76 -5.85
C ARG A 29 11.46 1.26 -4.59
N PRO A 30 11.81 -0.04 -4.48
CA PRO A 30 12.73 -0.52 -3.45
C PRO A 30 14.02 0.32 -3.41
N ASN A 31 14.57 0.55 -2.21
CA ASN A 31 15.88 1.15 -2.07
C ASN A 31 16.95 0.11 -2.43
N ASP A 32 17.51 0.27 -3.63
CA ASP A 32 18.60 -0.55 -4.16
C ASP A 32 19.97 0.13 -3.98
N SER A 33 20.02 1.26 -3.28
CA SER A 33 21.26 2.01 -3.07
C SER A 33 21.96 1.62 -1.77
N GLU A 34 23.28 1.81 -1.73
CA GLU A 34 24.08 1.65 -0.50
C GLU A 34 23.88 2.81 0.50
N ARG A 35 23.04 3.79 0.16
CA ARG A 35 22.77 4.96 1.00
C ARG A 35 21.46 4.77 1.75
N HIS A 36 21.45 5.15 3.03
CA HIS A 36 20.25 5.18 3.86
C HIS A 36 19.50 3.84 3.84
N THR A 37 20.24 2.77 4.10
CA THR A 37 19.76 1.38 4.04
C THR A 37 18.66 1.09 5.08
N GLU A 38 18.51 1.95 6.08
CA GLU A 38 17.41 1.98 7.04
C GLU A 38 16.04 2.37 6.43
N TYR A 39 16.04 2.89 5.20
CA TYR A 39 14.84 3.18 4.40
C TYR A 39 14.65 2.11 3.32
N PRO A 40 13.58 1.30 3.39
CA PRO A 40 13.36 0.21 2.44
C PRO A 40 12.96 0.66 1.03
N PHE A 41 12.56 1.92 0.86
CA PHE A 41 12.11 2.45 -0.43
C PHE A 41 12.79 3.77 -0.75
N MET A 42 12.78 4.13 -2.02
CA MET A 42 13.23 5.43 -2.50
C MET A 42 12.34 5.92 -3.64
N SER A 43 12.33 7.23 -3.87
CA SER A 43 11.69 7.85 -5.03
C SER A 43 12.61 8.92 -5.61
N ALA A 44 12.98 8.76 -6.89
CA ALA A 44 13.81 9.70 -7.62
C ALA A 44 12.92 10.79 -8.26
N CYS A 45 12.75 11.91 -7.56
CA CYS A 45 11.89 13.03 -7.93
C CYS A 45 12.64 14.09 -8.76
N GLY A 46 13.46 13.65 -9.72
CA GLY A 46 14.28 14.51 -10.57
C GLY A 46 15.76 14.11 -10.53
N PRO A 47 16.63 14.79 -11.31
CA PRO A 47 18.03 14.37 -11.50
C PRO A 47 18.88 14.39 -10.22
N TRP A 48 18.53 15.22 -9.25
CA TRP A 48 19.33 15.45 -8.03
C TRP A 48 18.50 15.33 -6.75
N GLU A 49 17.23 14.90 -6.85
CA GLU A 49 16.31 14.82 -5.72
C GLU A 49 15.87 13.38 -5.51
N THR A 50 16.44 12.74 -4.50
CA THR A 50 16.04 11.42 -4.04
C THR A 50 15.40 11.54 -2.67
N ASN A 51 14.19 11.01 -2.55
CA ASN A 51 13.50 10.82 -1.30
C ASN A 51 13.72 9.38 -0.83
N PHE A 52 14.25 9.19 0.38
CA PHE A 52 14.34 7.87 1.04
C PHE A 52 13.12 7.70 1.93
N VAL A 53 12.46 6.55 1.84
CA VAL A 53 11.08 6.39 2.30
C VAL A 53 10.98 5.18 3.21
N LYS A 54 10.43 5.42 4.40
CA LYS A 54 10.08 4.42 5.40
C LYS A 54 8.63 4.67 5.82
N ALA A 55 7.85 3.60 5.88
CA ALA A 55 6.43 3.67 6.21
C ALA A 55 6.11 2.70 7.36
N ALA A 56 5.16 3.10 8.21
CA ALA A 56 4.75 2.27 9.35
C ALA A 56 3.94 1.04 8.95
N ALA A 57 3.27 1.06 7.79
CA ALA A 57 2.46 -0.06 7.31
C ALA A 57 2.67 -0.34 5.81
N SER A 58 2.49 0.67 4.96
CA SER A 58 2.76 0.60 3.52
C SER A 58 3.14 1.99 3.02
N PRO A 59 4.09 2.11 2.08
CA PRO A 59 4.39 3.39 1.46
C PRO A 59 3.25 3.87 0.54
N ILE A 60 2.37 2.98 0.10
CA ILE A 60 1.19 3.29 -0.72
C ILE A 60 -0.05 3.31 0.16
N VAL A 61 -0.85 4.37 0.01
CA VAL A 61 -2.16 4.48 0.66
C VAL A 61 -3.21 4.80 -0.41
N PHE A 62 -4.21 3.94 -0.53
CA PHE A 62 -5.40 4.20 -1.31
C PHE A 62 -6.35 5.07 -0.51
N VAL A 63 -6.71 6.22 -1.06
CA VAL A 63 -7.46 7.26 -0.34
C VAL A 63 -8.96 7.21 -0.64
N ASP A 64 -9.33 6.69 -1.80
CA ASP A 64 -10.72 6.61 -2.26
C ASP A 64 -10.89 5.52 -3.35
N LEU A 65 -12.14 5.18 -3.67
CA LEU A 65 -12.53 4.23 -4.72
C LEU A 65 -13.61 4.90 -5.56
N VAL A 66 -13.34 5.04 -6.86
CA VAL A 66 -14.30 5.58 -7.83
C VAL A 66 -15.17 4.42 -8.32
N GLU A 67 -16.33 4.24 -7.69
CA GLU A 67 -17.18 3.04 -7.84
C GLU A 67 -17.70 2.80 -9.27
N HIS A 68 -17.96 3.87 -10.04
CA HIS A 68 -18.42 3.74 -11.43
C HIS A 68 -17.36 3.12 -12.34
N ASP A 69 -16.07 3.41 -12.06
CA ASP A 69 -14.95 3.00 -12.90
C ASP A 69 -14.12 1.86 -12.28
N ASP A 70 -14.49 1.41 -11.07
CA ASP A 70 -13.72 0.48 -10.24
C ASP A 70 -12.25 0.87 -10.16
N GLN A 71 -11.96 2.14 -9.82
CA GLN A 71 -10.59 2.65 -9.71
C GLN A 71 -10.26 3.08 -8.29
N LEU A 72 -9.21 2.49 -7.71
CA LEU A 72 -8.61 3.00 -6.47
C LEU A 72 -7.77 4.23 -6.76
N LEU A 73 -7.96 5.27 -5.95
CA LEU A 73 -7.19 6.50 -5.99
C LEU A 73 -6.03 6.45 -5.00
N TYR A 74 -4.85 6.86 -5.45
CA TYR A 74 -3.66 7.02 -4.60
C TYR A 74 -2.80 8.19 -5.10
N GLY A 75 -1.84 8.62 -4.27
CA GLY A 75 -1.07 9.81 -4.57
C GLY A 75 -1.94 11.07 -4.65
N GLY A 76 -1.72 11.90 -5.67
CA GLY A 76 -2.53 13.08 -5.93
C GLY A 76 -3.73 12.78 -6.83
N THR A 77 -3.49 12.13 -7.96
CA THR A 77 -4.52 11.81 -8.97
C THR A 77 -4.36 10.42 -9.60
N LEU A 78 -3.38 9.62 -9.14
CA LEU A 78 -3.13 8.30 -9.70
C LEU A 78 -4.30 7.35 -9.45
N ARG A 79 -4.52 6.47 -10.42
CA ARG A 79 -5.60 5.49 -10.44
C ARG A 79 -5.04 4.12 -10.76
N THR A 80 -5.59 3.10 -10.13
CA THR A 80 -5.36 1.69 -10.48
C THR A 80 -6.70 0.95 -10.43
N PRO A 81 -6.91 -0.06 -11.29
CA PRO A 81 -8.09 -0.90 -11.18
C PRO A 81 -8.22 -1.54 -9.80
N PHE A 82 -9.42 -1.49 -9.25
CA PHE A 82 -9.81 -2.27 -8.09
C PHE A 82 -10.14 -3.69 -8.55
N ASP A 83 -9.34 -4.64 -8.10
CA ASP A 83 -9.61 -6.06 -8.26
C ASP A 83 -9.97 -6.68 -6.90
N PRO A 84 -11.23 -7.11 -6.69
CA PRO A 84 -11.67 -7.76 -5.45
C PRO A 84 -10.82 -8.97 -5.05
N ALA A 85 -10.28 -9.73 -6.01
CA ALA A 85 -9.45 -10.90 -5.74
C ALA A 85 -8.07 -10.54 -5.14
N HIS A 86 -7.69 -9.27 -5.22
CA HIS A 86 -6.46 -8.72 -4.67
C HIS A 86 -6.65 -7.96 -3.35
N LEU A 87 -7.86 -7.95 -2.79
CA LEU A 87 -8.12 -7.42 -1.46
C LEU A 87 -7.56 -8.38 -0.39
N ARG A 88 -6.91 -7.83 0.63
CA ARG A 88 -6.30 -8.58 1.74
C ARG A 88 -6.63 -7.93 3.07
N LEU A 89 -6.77 -8.74 4.10
CA LEU A 89 -6.98 -8.27 5.48
C LEU A 89 -5.78 -8.66 6.35
N CYS A 90 -5.24 -7.71 7.10
CA CYS A 90 -4.26 -7.99 8.14
C CYS A 90 -5.01 -8.29 9.45
N PRO A 91 -5.05 -9.55 9.92
CA PRO A 91 -5.82 -9.91 11.12
C PRO A 91 -5.28 -9.20 12.38
N ASP A 92 -3.97 -9.01 12.47
CA ASP A 92 -3.31 -8.37 13.63
C ASP A 92 -3.71 -6.89 13.81
N SER A 93 -4.03 -6.19 12.72
CA SER A 93 -4.30 -4.75 12.72
C SER A 93 -5.70 -4.37 12.30
N GLY A 94 -6.49 -5.32 11.78
CA GLY A 94 -7.79 -5.08 11.15
C GLY A 94 -7.74 -4.24 9.87
N ARG A 95 -6.54 -3.96 9.32
CA ARG A 95 -6.37 -3.07 8.16
C ARG A 95 -6.54 -3.83 6.85
N LEU A 96 -7.21 -3.20 5.89
CA LEU A 96 -7.37 -3.70 4.53
C LEU A 96 -6.26 -3.18 3.62
N PHE A 97 -5.81 -4.06 2.73
CA PHE A 97 -4.79 -3.78 1.74
C PHE A 97 -5.24 -4.25 0.36
N HIS A 98 -4.73 -3.61 -0.67
CA HIS A 98 -4.97 -4.00 -2.06
C HIS A 98 -3.65 -4.00 -2.84
N ARG A 99 -3.51 -4.93 -3.80
CA ARG A 99 -2.28 -5.05 -4.59
C ARG A 99 -2.19 -3.93 -5.63
N LEU A 100 -1.09 -3.19 -5.60
CA LEU A 100 -0.69 -2.25 -6.63
C LEU A 100 0.45 -2.86 -7.45
N LEU A 101 0.20 -3.05 -8.75
CA LEU A 101 1.22 -3.45 -9.71
C LEU A 101 1.52 -2.29 -10.66
N THR A 102 2.78 -1.87 -10.70
CA THR A 102 3.31 -0.88 -11.64
C THR A 102 4.65 -1.39 -12.21
N PRO A 103 5.25 -0.73 -13.21
CA PRO A 103 6.58 -1.11 -13.70
C PRO A 103 7.68 -1.12 -12.63
N ASN A 104 7.53 -0.33 -11.56
CA ASN A 104 8.56 -0.13 -10.54
C ASN A 104 8.29 -0.89 -9.24
N ILE A 105 7.03 -1.28 -9.01
CA ILE A 105 6.59 -1.84 -7.73
C ILE A 105 5.48 -2.88 -7.90
N ASP A 106 5.56 -3.93 -7.09
CA ASP A 106 4.49 -4.89 -6.84
C ASP A 106 4.28 -4.96 -5.32
N PHE A 107 3.32 -4.19 -4.80
CA PHE A 107 3.15 -3.98 -3.37
C PHE A 107 1.70 -4.02 -2.92
N LEU A 108 1.51 -4.26 -1.63
CA LEU A 108 0.22 -4.10 -0.97
C LEU A 108 0.08 -2.67 -0.43
N GLY A 109 -0.81 -1.90 -1.05
CA GLY A 109 -1.20 -0.56 -0.59
C GLY A 109 -2.26 -0.63 0.49
N LEU A 110 -2.14 0.22 1.51
CA LEU A 110 -3.10 0.31 2.61
C LEU A 110 -4.37 1.05 2.15
N LEU A 111 -5.55 0.55 2.48
CA LEU A 111 -6.79 1.33 2.35
C LEU A 111 -6.89 2.30 3.53
N ARG A 112 -7.11 3.59 3.25
CA ARG A 112 -7.41 4.59 4.28
C ARG A 112 -8.69 4.19 5.03
N SER A 113 -8.77 4.48 6.33
CA SER A 113 -9.87 4.06 7.21
C SER A 113 -11.27 4.26 6.62
N GLN A 114 -11.58 5.46 6.12
CA GLN A 114 -12.89 5.74 5.52
C GLN A 114 -13.20 4.89 4.28
N LEU A 115 -12.19 4.64 3.44
CA LEU A 115 -12.33 3.75 2.29
C LEU A 115 -12.50 2.29 2.77
N ALA A 116 -11.70 1.87 3.74
CA ALA A 116 -11.75 0.53 4.32
C ALA A 116 -13.12 0.23 4.93
N GLU A 117 -13.72 1.18 5.66
CA GLU A 117 -15.07 1.05 6.24
C GLU A 117 -16.15 0.81 5.19
N ARG A 118 -16.09 1.51 4.05
CA ARG A 118 -17.03 1.28 2.94
C ARG A 118 -16.82 -0.09 2.31
N VAL A 119 -15.57 -0.46 2.03
CA VAL A 119 -15.24 -1.78 1.45
C VAL A 119 -15.63 -2.91 2.40
N ALA A 120 -15.49 -2.71 3.72
CA ALA A 120 -15.84 -3.70 4.73
C ALA A 120 -17.32 -4.08 4.77
N GLN A 121 -18.22 -3.26 4.20
CA GLN A 121 -19.65 -3.59 4.11
C GLN A 121 -19.93 -4.83 3.26
N GLY A 122 -19.02 -5.15 2.32
CA GLY A 122 -19.11 -6.37 1.51
C GLY A 122 -18.39 -7.58 2.11
N ILE A 123 -17.81 -7.46 3.31
CA ILE A 123 -16.97 -8.51 3.91
C ILE A 123 -17.79 -9.36 4.89
N GLU A 124 -17.72 -10.68 4.71
CA GLU A 124 -18.23 -11.67 5.65
C GLU A 124 -17.06 -12.52 6.15
N LEU A 125 -16.74 -12.39 7.44
CA LEU A 125 -15.64 -13.13 8.06
C LEU A 125 -16.08 -14.54 8.48
N VAL A 126 -15.18 -15.51 8.32
CA VAL A 126 -15.33 -16.85 8.90
C VAL A 126 -14.89 -16.86 10.37
N GLU A 127 -15.32 -17.87 11.13
CA GLU A 127 -14.99 -18.04 12.55
C GLU A 127 -13.47 -18.04 12.79
N GLU A 128 -13.03 -17.16 13.67
CA GLU A 128 -11.62 -17.01 14.05
C GLU A 128 -11.09 -18.28 14.72
N GLY A 129 -9.92 -18.74 14.28
CA GLY A 129 -9.30 -19.98 14.76
C GLY A 129 -9.86 -21.26 14.15
N GLY A 130 -10.83 -21.18 13.24
CA GLY A 130 -11.34 -22.33 12.50
C GLY A 130 -10.34 -22.91 11.47
N PRO A 131 -10.67 -24.03 10.80
CA PRO A 131 -9.77 -24.67 9.83
C PRO A 131 -9.37 -23.75 8.66
N ALA A 132 -10.30 -22.92 8.17
CA ALA A 132 -10.05 -21.98 7.08
C ALA A 132 -9.01 -20.90 7.43
N TRP A 133 -8.93 -20.50 8.72
CA TRP A 133 -7.95 -19.53 9.19
C TRP A 133 -6.52 -20.05 9.10
N GLN A 134 -6.31 -21.36 9.25
CA GLN A 134 -4.98 -21.98 9.12
C GLN A 134 -4.44 -21.91 7.68
N ASP A 135 -5.35 -21.87 6.70
CA ASP A 135 -5.01 -21.68 5.28
C ASP A 135 -4.93 -20.19 4.89
N GLY A 136 -5.05 -19.27 5.84
CA GLY A 136 -5.07 -17.82 5.59
C GLY A 136 -6.37 -17.31 4.96
N ARG A 137 -7.45 -18.10 4.95
CA ARG A 137 -8.77 -17.64 4.47
C ARG A 137 -9.54 -17.03 5.64
N LEU A 138 -9.79 -15.73 5.58
CA LEU A 138 -10.44 -14.97 6.64
C LEU A 138 -11.92 -14.73 6.38
N GLY A 139 -12.39 -14.93 5.15
CA GLY A 139 -13.78 -14.69 4.81
C GLY A 139 -14.04 -14.63 3.32
N HIS A 140 -15.13 -13.98 2.97
CA HIS A 140 -15.50 -13.66 1.60
C HIS A 140 -15.76 -12.16 1.46
N PHE A 141 -15.54 -11.65 0.26
CA PHE A 141 -15.85 -10.29 -0.13
C PHE A 141 -16.82 -10.31 -1.32
N SER A 142 -17.99 -9.72 -1.12
CA SER A 142 -19.04 -9.56 -2.12
C SER A 142 -18.87 -8.23 -2.84
N TRP A 143 -18.63 -8.27 -4.15
CA TRP A 143 -18.44 -7.11 -5.01
C TRP A 143 -19.24 -7.24 -6.30
N LYS A 144 -20.15 -6.28 -6.55
CA LYS A 144 -20.97 -6.21 -7.78
C LYS A 144 -21.62 -7.56 -8.17
N GLY A 145 -22.12 -8.30 -7.18
CA GLY A 145 -22.79 -9.59 -7.36
C GLY A 145 -21.85 -10.79 -7.52
N SER A 146 -20.53 -10.60 -7.45
CA SER A 146 -19.54 -11.69 -7.43
C SER A 146 -18.94 -11.83 -6.03
N GLN A 147 -18.66 -13.08 -5.64
CA GLN A 147 -18.03 -13.40 -4.35
C GLN A 147 -16.56 -13.76 -4.57
N HIS A 148 -15.69 -13.22 -3.73
CA HIS A 148 -14.24 -13.41 -3.79
C HIS A 148 -13.73 -13.87 -2.43
N GLU A 149 -12.66 -14.68 -2.39
CA GLU A 149 -12.03 -15.05 -1.12
C GLU A 149 -11.31 -13.84 -0.51
N LEU A 150 -11.53 -13.61 0.79
CA LEU A 150 -10.76 -12.65 1.57
C LEU A 150 -9.61 -13.38 2.27
N LEU A 151 -8.41 -13.13 1.79
CA LEU A 151 -7.20 -13.77 2.29
C LEU A 151 -6.45 -12.88 3.30
N SER A 152 -5.79 -13.53 4.26
CA SER A 152 -4.93 -12.91 5.23
C SER A 152 -3.65 -12.41 4.59
N ILE A 153 -3.05 -11.42 5.24
CA ILE A 153 -1.65 -11.07 5.04
C ILE A 153 -0.96 -10.99 6.39
N HIS A 154 0.22 -11.59 6.48
CA HIS A 154 1.07 -11.51 7.65
C HIS A 154 2.26 -10.61 7.33
N ARG A 155 2.45 -9.55 8.13
CA ARG A 155 3.53 -8.56 7.98
C ARG A 155 3.62 -8.00 6.54
N PRO A 156 2.78 -7.01 6.16
CA PRO A 156 2.80 -6.44 4.82
C PRO A 156 4.19 -5.96 4.36
N PHE A 157 5.07 -5.58 5.30
CA PHE A 157 6.53 -5.64 5.16
C PHE A 157 7.22 -5.36 6.51
N VAL A 158 8.30 -6.07 6.83
CA VAL A 158 9.37 -5.56 7.69
C VAL A 158 10.56 -5.44 6.76
N GLY A 159 11.11 -4.23 6.58
CA GLY A 159 12.29 -4.03 5.76
C GLY A 159 13.45 -4.85 6.29
N SER A 160 13.68 -6.03 5.75
CA SER A 160 14.94 -6.75 5.87
C SER A 160 15.52 -6.82 4.48
N ALA A 161 16.59 -6.06 4.27
CA ALA A 161 17.52 -6.28 3.19
C ALA A 161 17.88 -7.77 3.19
N SER A 162 17.44 -8.51 2.18
CA SER A 162 18.07 -9.77 1.82
C SER A 162 19.49 -9.43 1.39
N HIS A 163 20.42 -9.44 2.34
CA HIS A 163 21.81 -9.68 2.02
C HIS A 163 21.83 -11.05 1.36
N GLY A 164 22.06 -11.06 0.05
CA GLY A 164 22.33 -12.29 -0.66
C GLY A 164 23.49 -13.00 0.02
N GLU A 165 23.23 -14.22 0.47
CA GLU A 165 24.29 -15.20 0.66
C GLU A 165 24.98 -15.37 -0.69
N SER A 166 26.16 -14.76 -0.82
CA SER A 166 27.12 -15.06 -1.87
C SER A 166 28.23 -15.89 -1.26
N ARG A 167 28.14 -17.20 -1.55
CA ARG A 167 29.18 -18.25 -1.45
C ARG A 167 29.59 -18.76 -0.07
#